data_AF-A0A9P1HDI7-F1
#
_entry.id   AF-A0A9P1HDI7-F1
#
_cell.length_a   1.000
_cell.length_b   1.000
_cell.length_c   1.000
_cell.angle_alpha   90.00
_cell.angle_beta   90.00
_cell.angle_gamma   90.00
#
_symmetry.space_group_name_H-M   'P 1'
#
loop_
_entity.id
_entity.type
_entity.pdbx_description
1 polymer ?
#
loop_
_entity_poly.entity_id
_entity_poly.type
_entity_poly.pdbx_seq_one_letter_code
_entity_poly.pdbx_strand_id
1 'polypeptide(L)'
;NYLKGGKIVFKGTTLAGHVGIITGMKPGQFSLSMNAKVEPDYINVYRWTQGLLPDIRYVMFFERELFEECDTFECARQLISTAPLLSGAYFILGGNKPKQGSVIVRNVTSVQFERKLYDADNDWFLLQTNYDPDKEPLYLDDRRDPGNACMKKMGINGTSAEGLYKVLSSKPNKNKTTIHTVIMSVSKD
;
A
#
# COMPACT_ATOMS: atom_id res chain seq x y z
N ASN A 1 -0.77 -9.92 -15.25
CA ASN A 1 0.38 -9.24 -15.92
C ASN A 1 -0.16 -8.13 -16.81
N TYR A 2 0.53 -7.00 -16.85
CA TYR A 2 0.24 -5.88 -17.74
C TYR A 2 1.38 -5.75 -18.74
N LEU A 3 1.05 -5.79 -20.04
CA LEU A 3 2.02 -5.90 -21.12
C LEU A 3 2.01 -4.63 -21.99
N LYS A 4 3.20 -4.21 -22.44
CA LYS A 4 3.39 -3.17 -23.47
C LYS A 4 4.44 -3.67 -24.45
N GLY A 5 4.09 -3.74 -25.74
CA GLY A 5 4.97 -4.30 -26.77
C GLY A 5 5.42 -5.74 -26.47
N GLY A 6 4.54 -6.57 -25.90
CA GLY A 6 4.83 -7.95 -25.53
C GLY A 6 5.68 -8.14 -24.26
N LYS A 7 6.14 -7.06 -23.62
CA LYS A 7 6.95 -7.11 -22.38
C LYS A 7 6.11 -6.78 -21.16
N ILE A 8 6.36 -7.46 -20.05
CA ILE A 8 5.73 -7.14 -18.76
C ILE A 8 6.21 -5.78 -18.29
N VAL A 9 5.28 -4.85 -18.06
CA VAL A 9 5.55 -3.55 -17.45
C VAL A 9 5.35 -3.64 -15.94
N PHE A 10 4.26 -4.27 -15.50
CA PHE A 10 4.01 -4.57 -14.10
C PHE A 10 3.11 -5.80 -13.93
N LYS A 11 3.10 -6.36 -12.73
CA LYS A 11 2.18 -7.42 -12.28
C LYS A 11 1.26 -6.82 -11.24
N GLY A 12 -0.02 -7.17 -11.25
CA GLY A 12 -0.97 -6.66 -10.29
C GLY A 12 -2.17 -7.58 -10.13
N THR A 13 -2.79 -7.51 -8.96
CA THR A 13 -4.02 -8.21 -8.60
C THR A 13 -5.17 -7.21 -8.61
N THR A 14 -6.28 -7.61 -9.21
CA THR A 14 -7.52 -6.83 -9.26
C THR A 14 -8.72 -7.79 -9.32
N LEU A 15 -9.93 -7.25 -9.30
CA LEU A 15 -11.16 -8.00 -9.49
C LEU A 15 -11.67 -7.81 -10.92
N ALA A 16 -12.31 -8.83 -11.50
CA ALA A 16 -12.88 -8.71 -12.84
C ALA A 16 -13.91 -7.55 -12.89
N GLY A 17 -13.75 -6.66 -13.88
CA GLY A 17 -14.53 -5.42 -14.00
C GLY A 17 -13.89 -4.19 -13.35
N HIS A 18 -12.91 -4.36 -12.46
CA HIS A 18 -12.13 -3.25 -11.91
C HIS A 18 -10.90 -2.95 -12.78
N VAL A 19 -10.80 -1.73 -13.29
CA VAL A 19 -9.76 -1.33 -14.27
C VAL A 19 -8.46 -0.80 -13.63
N GLY A 20 -8.49 -0.49 -12.33
CA GLY A 20 -7.31 -0.16 -11.56
C GLY A 20 -6.63 -1.39 -10.93
N ILE A 21 -5.65 -1.16 -10.06
CA ILE A 21 -4.95 -2.21 -9.32
C ILE A 21 -4.75 -1.81 -7.87
N ILE A 22 -5.04 -2.71 -6.93
CA ILE A 22 -4.96 -2.40 -5.49
C ILE A 22 -3.64 -2.90 -4.91
N THR A 23 -3.03 -3.87 -5.57
CA THR A 23 -1.78 -4.51 -5.14
C THR A 23 -0.99 -4.95 -6.37
N GLY A 24 0.30 -4.63 -6.42
CA GLY A 24 1.13 -5.01 -7.54
C GLY A 24 2.62 -4.75 -7.34
N MET A 25 3.39 -5.08 -8.37
CA MET A 25 4.81 -4.79 -8.44
C MET A 25 5.25 -4.54 -9.87
N LYS A 26 6.23 -3.64 -10.03
CA LYS A 26 7.07 -3.52 -11.21
C LYS A 26 8.31 -4.38 -10.96
N PRO A 27 8.47 -5.51 -11.68
CA PRO A 27 9.58 -6.42 -11.46
C PRO A 27 10.93 -5.72 -11.48
N GLY A 28 11.79 -6.04 -10.51
CA GLY A 28 13.10 -5.44 -10.36
C GLY A 28 13.10 -3.99 -9.85
N GLN A 29 11.97 -3.33 -9.63
CA GLN A 29 11.90 -1.90 -9.26
C GLN A 29 11.23 -1.67 -7.90
N PHE A 30 9.91 -1.80 -7.83
CA PHE A 30 9.15 -1.53 -6.61
C PHE A 30 7.82 -2.30 -6.56
N SER A 31 7.29 -2.47 -5.36
CA SER A 31 5.97 -3.04 -5.07
C SER A 31 5.11 -2.02 -4.35
N LEU A 32 3.80 -2.11 -4.55
CA LEU A 32 2.83 -1.24 -3.92
C LEU A 32 1.60 -2.05 -3.48
N SER A 33 1.12 -1.79 -2.27
CA SER A 33 -0.25 -2.09 -1.87
C SER A 33 -0.87 -0.86 -1.22
N MET A 34 -2.18 -0.72 -1.38
CA MET A 34 -2.95 0.38 -0.81
C MET A 34 -3.95 -0.14 0.22
N ASN A 35 -4.01 0.51 1.38
CA ASN A 35 -5.05 0.30 2.37
C ASN A 35 -5.95 1.55 2.44
N ALA A 36 -7.26 1.33 2.54
CA ALA A 36 -8.22 2.40 2.72
C ALA A 36 -8.00 3.15 4.05
N LYS A 37 -8.09 4.48 3.99
CA LYS A 37 -8.22 5.36 5.15
C LYS A 37 -9.70 5.63 5.38
N VAL A 38 -10.20 5.36 6.59
CA VAL A 38 -11.63 5.50 6.91
C VAL A 38 -11.94 6.96 7.22
N GLU A 39 -12.08 7.77 6.19
CA GLU A 39 -12.45 9.19 6.29
C GLU A 39 -13.55 9.53 5.27
N PRO A 40 -14.56 10.34 5.64
CA PRO A 40 -15.61 10.71 4.69
C PRO A 40 -15.08 11.60 3.55
N ASP A 41 -15.37 11.22 2.31
CA ASP A 41 -14.94 11.92 1.08
C ASP A 41 -16.09 12.60 0.32
N TYR A 42 -17.31 12.58 0.88
CA TYR A 42 -18.53 13.05 0.22
C TYR A 42 -18.45 14.48 -0.32
N ILE A 43 -17.76 15.40 0.38
CA ILE A 43 -17.54 16.77 -0.08
C ILE A 43 -16.68 16.79 -1.34
N ASN A 44 -15.64 15.97 -1.40
CA ASN A 44 -14.75 15.89 -2.56
C ASN A 44 -15.46 15.25 -3.75
N VAL A 45 -16.25 14.19 -3.51
CA VAL A 45 -17.10 13.59 -4.53
C VAL A 45 -18.08 14.62 -5.10
N TYR A 46 -18.76 15.37 -4.24
CA TYR A 46 -19.66 16.44 -4.68
C TYR A 46 -18.92 17.48 -5.53
N ARG A 47 -17.80 18.03 -5.04
CA ARG A 47 -16.99 19.01 -5.79
C ARG A 47 -16.50 18.46 -7.13
N TRP A 48 -16.11 17.19 -7.19
CA TRP A 48 -15.72 16.52 -8.44
C TRP A 48 -16.90 16.44 -9.42
N THR A 49 -18.10 16.07 -8.98
CA THR A 49 -19.29 16.06 -9.87
C THR A 49 -19.66 17.43 -10.42
N GLN A 50 -19.30 18.51 -9.70
CA GLN A 50 -19.47 19.89 -10.14
C GLN A 50 -18.30 20.39 -11.02
N GLY A 51 -17.32 19.55 -11.34
CA GLY A 51 -16.14 19.93 -12.14
C GLY A 51 -15.13 20.81 -11.41
N LEU A 52 -15.23 20.94 -10.07
CA LEU A 52 -14.37 21.82 -9.26
C LEU A 52 -13.02 21.20 -8.91
N LEU A 53 -12.83 19.90 -9.20
CA LEU A 53 -11.63 19.14 -8.92
C LEU A 53 -11.17 18.39 -10.18
N PRO A 54 -10.78 19.10 -11.26
CA PRO A 54 -10.51 18.49 -12.56
C PRO A 54 -9.29 17.55 -12.53
N ASP A 55 -8.32 17.80 -11.67
CA ASP A 55 -7.06 17.04 -11.58
C ASP A 55 -7.07 15.96 -10.49
N ILE A 56 -8.24 15.68 -9.88
CA ILE A 56 -8.31 14.72 -8.77
C ILE A 56 -8.31 13.29 -9.27
N ARG A 57 -7.49 12.45 -8.63
CA ARG A 57 -7.37 11.04 -8.96
C ARG A 57 -8.16 10.19 -7.98
N TYR A 58 -8.86 9.19 -8.52
CA TYR A 58 -9.46 8.15 -7.69
C TYR A 58 -8.35 7.25 -7.17
N VAL A 59 -8.27 7.06 -5.86
CA VAL A 59 -7.18 6.29 -5.24
C VAL A 59 -7.06 4.93 -5.92
N MET A 60 -8.19 4.23 -6.12
CA MET A 60 -8.28 2.89 -6.73
C MET A 60 -7.82 2.79 -8.20
N PHE A 61 -7.64 3.91 -8.88
CA PHE A 61 -7.11 3.97 -10.25
C PHE A 61 -5.69 4.54 -10.30
N PHE A 62 -5.34 5.37 -9.32
CA PHE A 62 -4.05 6.04 -9.23
C PHE A 62 -2.88 5.05 -9.15
N GLU A 63 -3.02 3.89 -8.51
CA GLU A 63 -1.91 2.94 -8.46
C GLU A 63 -1.55 2.43 -9.85
N ARG A 64 -2.54 2.22 -10.72
CA ARG A 64 -2.29 1.80 -12.10
C ARG A 64 -1.47 2.84 -12.86
N GLU A 65 -1.88 4.11 -12.78
CA GLU A 65 -1.14 5.24 -13.35
C GLU A 65 0.29 5.25 -12.82
N LEU A 66 0.48 5.11 -11.51
CA LEU A 66 1.80 5.07 -10.89
C LEU A 66 2.69 3.95 -11.46
N PHE A 67 2.14 2.75 -11.69
CA PHE A 67 2.91 1.65 -12.31
C PHE A 67 3.19 1.88 -13.80
N GLU A 68 2.35 2.63 -14.50
CA GLU A 68 2.54 3.02 -15.90
C GLU A 68 3.59 4.15 -16.05
N GLU A 69 3.66 5.08 -15.10
CA GLU A 69 4.50 6.28 -15.18
C GLU A 69 5.86 6.15 -14.47
N CYS A 70 5.95 5.41 -13.36
CA CYS A 70 7.16 5.34 -12.56
C CYS A 70 7.97 4.07 -12.78
N ASP A 71 9.29 4.23 -12.91
CA ASP A 71 10.25 3.13 -13.06
C ASP A 71 11.17 2.94 -11.84
N THR A 72 11.02 3.76 -10.79
CA THR A 72 11.84 3.68 -9.57
C THR A 72 11.01 3.84 -8.31
N PHE A 73 11.53 3.33 -7.18
CA PHE A 73 10.95 3.55 -5.86
C PHE A 73 10.80 5.04 -5.54
N GLU A 74 11.81 5.85 -5.85
CA GLU A 74 11.81 7.29 -5.59
C GLU A 74 10.78 8.03 -6.45
N CYS A 75 10.61 7.67 -7.72
CA CYS A 75 9.53 8.21 -8.56
C CYS A 75 8.16 7.88 -7.95
N ALA A 76 7.93 6.61 -7.62
CA ALA A 76 6.67 6.16 -7.04
C ALA A 76 6.36 6.89 -5.73
N ARG A 77 7.36 6.99 -4.82
CA ARG A 77 7.24 7.74 -3.56
C ARG A 77 6.92 9.21 -3.79
N GLN A 78 7.57 9.86 -4.76
CA GLN A 78 7.32 11.27 -5.08
C GLN A 78 5.92 11.47 -5.65
N LEU A 79 5.50 10.65 -6.60
CA LEU A 79 4.16 10.71 -7.20
C LEU A 79 3.08 10.44 -6.15
N ILE A 80 3.28 9.46 -5.27
CA ILE A 80 2.43 9.23 -4.10
C ILE A 80 2.43 10.43 -3.18
N SER A 81 3.49 11.22 -3.06
CA SER A 81 3.51 12.35 -2.11
C SER A 81 2.78 13.59 -2.62
N THR A 82 2.70 13.76 -3.94
CA THR A 82 2.23 15.02 -4.56
C THR A 82 0.89 14.90 -5.28
N ALA A 83 0.46 13.70 -5.68
CA ALA A 83 -0.77 13.53 -6.45
C ALA A 83 -2.02 13.96 -5.65
N PRO A 84 -2.93 14.79 -6.21
CA PRO A 84 -4.23 15.05 -5.61
C PRO A 84 -5.10 13.79 -5.71
N LEU A 85 -5.61 13.32 -4.59
CA LEU A 85 -6.43 12.12 -4.45
C LEU A 85 -7.81 12.48 -3.96
N LEU A 86 -8.84 11.75 -4.42
CA LEU A 86 -10.23 11.96 -4.01
C LEU A 86 -10.44 11.76 -2.50
N SER A 87 -9.70 10.82 -1.94
CA SER A 87 -9.71 10.45 -0.52
C SER A 87 -8.29 10.16 -0.01
N GLY A 88 -8.14 10.15 1.31
CA GLY A 88 -6.91 9.71 1.94
C GLY A 88 -6.69 8.21 1.78
N ALA A 89 -5.43 7.77 1.88
CA ALA A 89 -5.06 6.37 1.77
C ALA A 89 -3.72 6.09 2.47
N TYR A 90 -3.47 4.82 2.76
CA TYR A 90 -2.15 4.37 3.18
C TYR A 90 -1.48 3.64 2.02
N PHE A 91 -0.34 4.15 1.56
CA PHE A 91 0.45 3.50 0.52
C PHE A 91 1.64 2.79 1.15
N ILE A 92 1.71 1.47 0.96
CA ILE A 92 2.80 0.63 1.44
C ILE A 92 3.69 0.32 0.23
N LEU A 93 4.82 1.01 0.16
CA LEU A 93 5.75 0.99 -0.96
C LEU A 93 7.02 0.23 -0.55
N GLY A 94 7.41 -0.78 -1.32
CA GLY A 94 8.67 -1.52 -1.15
C GLY A 94 9.56 -1.36 -2.38
N GLY A 95 10.87 -1.21 -2.19
CA GLY A 95 11.84 -1.06 -3.29
C GLY A 95 12.79 -2.25 -3.44
N ASN A 96 13.76 -2.11 -4.34
CA ASN A 96 14.73 -3.13 -4.69
C ASN A 96 16.08 -2.97 -3.96
N LYS A 97 16.27 -1.90 -3.19
CA LYS A 97 17.49 -1.64 -2.40
C LYS A 97 17.24 -1.79 -0.89
N PRO A 98 18.29 -2.07 -0.09
CA PRO A 98 18.18 -2.04 1.37
C PRO A 98 17.55 -0.73 1.86
N LYS A 99 16.71 -0.82 2.90
CA LYS A 99 15.98 0.29 3.52
C LYS A 99 14.90 0.96 2.65
N GLN A 100 14.70 0.55 1.39
CA GLN A 100 13.57 1.03 0.60
C GLN A 100 12.28 0.31 1.01
N GLY A 101 11.64 0.84 2.05
CA GLY A 101 10.30 0.44 2.46
C GLY A 101 9.65 1.60 3.21
N SER A 102 8.45 2.00 2.78
CA SER A 102 7.73 3.14 3.32
C SER A 102 6.24 2.81 3.50
N VAL A 103 5.66 3.34 4.58
CA VAL A 103 4.22 3.55 4.72
C VAL A 103 3.98 5.06 4.63
N ILE A 104 3.35 5.50 3.55
CA ILE A 104 3.03 6.91 3.29
C ILE A 104 1.56 7.13 3.63
N VAL A 105 1.29 7.90 4.68
CA VAL A 105 -0.06 8.26 5.11
C VAL A 105 -0.49 9.50 4.35
N ARG A 106 -1.43 9.33 3.42
CA ARG A 106 -1.91 10.41 2.55
C ARG A 106 -3.24 10.97 3.03
N ASN A 107 -3.30 12.30 3.05
CA ASN A 107 -4.54 13.05 2.90
C ASN A 107 -4.77 13.35 1.42
N VAL A 108 -5.91 13.97 1.10
CA VAL A 108 -6.36 14.34 -0.26
C VAL A 108 -5.23 14.99 -1.07
N THR A 109 -4.54 15.99 -0.54
CA THR A 109 -3.52 16.76 -1.29
C THR A 109 -2.14 16.79 -0.64
N SER A 110 -1.96 16.12 0.50
CA SER A 110 -0.71 16.18 1.25
C SER A 110 -0.34 14.83 1.87
N VAL A 111 0.93 14.70 2.24
CA VAL A 111 1.42 13.65 3.12
C VAL A 111 1.15 14.10 4.56
N GLN A 112 0.40 13.30 5.32
CA GLN A 112 0.23 13.50 6.75
C GLN A 112 1.54 13.17 7.47
N PHE A 113 2.08 11.98 7.19
CA PHE A 113 3.44 11.58 7.55
C PHE A 113 3.88 10.35 6.74
N GLU A 114 5.17 10.03 6.82
CA GLU A 114 5.75 8.82 6.26
C GLU A 114 6.56 8.09 7.32
N ARG A 115 6.39 6.77 7.41
CA ARG A 115 7.24 5.87 8.21
C ARG A 115 8.12 5.06 7.27
N LYS A 116 9.43 5.03 7.51
CA LYS A 116 10.36 4.23 6.71
C LYS A 116 10.96 3.10 7.54
N LEU A 117 11.38 2.04 6.84
CA LEU A 117 12.21 1.00 7.46
C LEU A 117 13.46 1.64 8.08
N TYR A 118 13.80 1.21 9.29
CA TYR A 118 14.95 1.70 10.04
C TYR A 118 14.95 3.21 10.38
N ASP A 119 13.80 3.90 10.35
CA ASP A 119 13.65 5.17 11.06
C ASP A 119 13.65 4.95 12.58
N ALA A 120 13.84 5.97 13.42
CA ALA A 120 14.01 5.81 14.88
C ALA A 120 12.92 4.97 15.57
N ASP A 121 11.67 5.06 15.11
CA ASP A 121 10.52 4.31 15.65
C ASP A 121 10.27 2.96 14.95
N ASN A 122 11.10 2.59 13.97
CA ASN A 122 10.93 1.40 13.12
C ASN A 122 12.22 0.56 13.06
N ASP A 123 12.06 -0.75 12.93
CA ASP A 123 13.19 -1.68 12.82
C ASP A 123 13.23 -2.27 11.40
N TRP A 124 13.15 -3.59 11.28
CA TRP A 124 13.25 -4.33 10.03
C TRP A 124 11.92 -4.54 9.29
N PHE A 125 10.80 -4.06 9.84
CA PHE A 125 9.49 -4.16 9.20
C PHE A 125 8.60 -2.94 9.45
N LEU A 126 7.65 -2.73 8.55
CA LEU A 126 6.52 -1.83 8.72
C LEU A 126 5.24 -2.65 8.65
N LEU A 127 4.26 -2.31 9.50
CA LEU A 127 2.93 -2.90 9.48
C LEU A 127 1.89 -1.78 9.48
N GLN A 128 0.97 -1.87 8.53
CA GLN A 128 -0.11 -0.91 8.34
C GLN A 128 -1.43 -1.67 8.15
N THR A 129 -2.46 -1.24 8.87
CA THR A 129 -3.85 -1.70 8.68
C THR A 129 -4.66 -0.52 8.11
N ASN A 130 -5.72 -0.09 8.78
CA ASN A 130 -6.64 0.96 8.30
C ASN A 130 -6.74 2.15 9.27
N TYR A 131 -5.83 2.23 10.24
CA TYR A 131 -5.76 3.31 11.23
C TYR A 131 -4.42 4.01 11.14
N ASP A 132 -4.39 5.30 11.48
CA ASP A 132 -3.15 6.05 11.50
C ASP A 132 -2.20 5.44 12.55
N PRO A 133 -0.92 5.21 12.21
CA PRO A 133 0.08 4.67 13.13
C PRO A 133 0.23 5.40 14.47
N ASP A 134 -0.07 6.69 14.54
CA ASP A 134 0.02 7.55 15.73
C ASP A 134 -1.25 7.54 16.59
N LYS A 135 -2.28 6.78 16.19
CA LYS A 135 -3.54 6.63 16.92
C LYS A 135 -3.73 5.19 17.37
N GLU A 136 -4.52 5.01 18.44
CA GLU A 136 -5.01 3.68 18.80
C GLU A 136 -5.93 3.12 17.72
N PRO A 137 -5.86 1.81 17.42
CA PRO A 137 -6.80 1.20 16.49
C PRO A 137 -8.18 1.15 17.15
N LEU A 138 -9.24 1.07 16.34
CA LEU A 138 -10.56 0.80 16.89
C LEU A 138 -10.53 -0.53 17.64
N TYR A 139 -10.97 -0.56 18.91
CA TYR A 139 -10.86 -1.76 19.75
C TYR A 139 -11.54 -3.01 19.13
N LEU A 140 -12.60 -2.81 18.34
CA LEU A 140 -13.33 -3.87 17.62
C LEU A 140 -12.60 -4.39 16.38
N ASP A 141 -11.59 -3.67 15.88
CA ASP A 141 -10.80 -4.02 14.69
C ASP A 141 -9.30 -3.78 14.92
N ASP A 142 -8.78 -4.31 16.03
CA ASP A 142 -7.34 -4.33 16.24
C ASP A 142 -6.67 -5.54 15.56
N ARG A 143 -6.30 -5.33 14.31
CA ARG A 143 -5.39 -6.23 13.57
C ARG A 143 -3.93 -5.81 13.65
N ARG A 144 -3.66 -4.61 14.17
CA ARG A 144 -2.32 -4.02 14.16
C ARG A 144 -1.46 -4.68 15.22
N ASP A 145 -1.95 -4.80 16.45
CA ASP A 145 -1.14 -5.28 17.56
C ASP A 145 -0.88 -6.79 17.49
N PRO A 146 -1.88 -7.64 17.16
CA PRO A 146 -1.62 -9.05 16.90
C PRO A 146 -0.67 -9.28 15.72
N GLY A 147 -0.79 -8.47 14.67
CA GLY A 147 0.10 -8.52 13.51
C GLY A 147 1.53 -8.15 13.87
N ASN A 148 1.72 -7.08 14.64
CA ASN A 148 3.02 -6.66 15.16
C ASN A 148 3.64 -7.73 16.07
N ALA A 149 2.84 -8.34 16.94
CA ALA A 149 3.29 -9.44 17.80
C ALA A 149 3.73 -10.65 16.98
N CYS A 150 3.00 -11.00 15.91
CA CYS A 150 3.38 -12.07 15.00
C CYS A 150 4.66 -11.76 14.23
N MET A 151 4.84 -10.52 13.74
CA MET A 151 6.09 -10.09 13.08
C MET A 151 7.28 -10.17 14.04
N LYS A 152 7.15 -9.65 15.28
CA LYS A 152 8.18 -9.72 16.31
C LYS A 152 8.55 -11.17 16.66
N LYS A 153 7.55 -12.04 16.79
CA LYS A 153 7.76 -13.48 17.06
C LYS A 153 8.42 -14.21 15.89
N MET A 154 8.07 -13.87 14.65
CA MET A 154 8.71 -14.41 13.45
C MET A 154 10.19 -14.02 13.39
N GLY A 155 10.49 -12.76 13.73
CA GLY A 155 11.84 -12.20 13.69
C GLY A 155 12.38 -12.03 12.27
N ILE A 156 13.47 -11.26 12.14
CA ILE A 156 14.07 -10.97 10.83
C ILE A 156 14.52 -12.24 10.09
N ASN A 157 15.03 -13.24 10.82
CA ASN A 157 15.48 -14.52 10.26
C ASN A 157 14.33 -15.37 9.71
N GLY A 158 13.07 -15.11 10.13
CA GLY A 158 11.89 -15.77 9.62
C GLY A 158 11.31 -15.12 8.36
N THR A 159 11.90 -14.02 7.87
CA THR A 159 11.39 -13.22 6.73
C THR A 159 11.49 -14.01 5.43
N SER A 160 10.43 -14.76 5.14
CA SER A 160 10.23 -15.59 3.96
C SER A 160 8.78 -15.51 3.52
N ALA A 161 8.46 -15.99 2.32
CA ALA A 161 7.08 -16.05 1.87
C ALA A 161 6.21 -16.89 2.83
N GLU A 162 6.73 -17.99 3.35
CA GLU A 162 6.03 -18.81 4.33
C GLU A 162 5.83 -18.09 5.68
N GLY A 163 6.87 -17.43 6.18
CA GLY A 163 6.80 -16.66 7.42
C GLY A 163 5.76 -15.54 7.34
N LEU A 164 5.83 -14.73 6.28
CA LEU A 164 4.86 -13.66 6.03
C LEU A 164 3.44 -14.21 5.84
N TYR A 165 3.29 -15.35 5.15
CA TYR A 165 1.98 -15.98 4.99
C TYR A 165 1.38 -16.43 6.34
N LYS A 166 2.21 -16.96 7.26
CA LYS A 166 1.78 -17.32 8.62
C LYS A 166 1.31 -16.10 9.41
N VAL A 167 2.05 -14.99 9.34
CA VAL A 167 1.62 -13.71 9.96
C VAL A 167 0.28 -13.26 9.39
N LEU A 168 0.16 -13.17 8.07
CA LEU A 168 -1.06 -12.71 7.39
C LEU A 168 -2.25 -13.66 7.58
N SER A 169 -2.00 -14.95 7.81
CA SER A 169 -3.03 -15.97 8.04
C SER A 169 -3.46 -16.11 9.50
N SER A 170 -2.77 -15.45 10.42
CA SER A 170 -3.10 -15.48 11.85
C SER A 170 -4.33 -14.63 12.13
N LYS A 171 -5.21 -15.07 13.03
CA LYS A 171 -6.37 -14.26 13.45
C LYS A 171 -5.89 -13.18 14.44
N PRO A 172 -6.41 -11.94 14.36
CA PRO A 172 -7.47 -11.47 13.48
C PRO A 172 -7.00 -10.89 12.13
N ASN A 173 -5.70 -10.91 11.79
CA ASN A 173 -5.17 -10.41 10.51
C ASN A 173 -5.88 -11.07 9.31
N LYS A 174 -6.04 -12.40 9.33
CA LYS A 174 -7.01 -13.11 8.50
C LYS A 174 -8.36 -13.17 9.21
N ASN A 175 -9.40 -12.72 8.54
CA ASN A 175 -10.76 -12.74 9.05
C ASN A 175 -11.77 -13.03 7.92
N LYS A 176 -13.07 -12.88 8.20
CA LYS A 176 -14.14 -13.22 7.25
C LYS A 176 -14.23 -12.28 6.04
N THR A 177 -13.64 -11.08 6.09
CA THR A 177 -13.60 -10.13 4.97
C THR A 177 -12.33 -10.27 4.13
N THR A 178 -11.38 -11.12 4.53
CA THR A 178 -10.18 -11.41 3.74
C THR A 178 -10.55 -12.14 2.44
N ILE A 179 -10.34 -11.48 1.30
CA ILE A 179 -10.61 -12.05 -0.02
C ILE A 179 -9.43 -12.87 -0.55
N HIS A 180 -8.22 -12.32 -0.46
CA HIS A 180 -6.99 -12.97 -0.92
C HIS A 180 -5.78 -12.43 -0.17
N THR A 181 -4.65 -13.15 -0.26
CA THR A 181 -3.36 -12.76 0.32
C THR A 181 -2.33 -12.69 -0.80
N VAL A 182 -1.58 -11.58 -0.88
CA VAL A 182 -0.49 -11.40 -1.85
C VAL A 182 0.83 -11.26 -1.10
N ILE A 183 1.85 -11.99 -1.56
CA ILE A 183 3.23 -11.85 -1.09
C ILE A 183 4.09 -11.62 -2.32
N MET A 184 4.89 -10.56 -2.30
CA MET A 184 5.72 -10.14 -3.43
C MET A 184 7.14 -9.89 -2.96
N SER A 185 8.09 -10.13 -3.85
CA SER A 185 9.47 -9.68 -3.72
C SER A 185 9.88 -9.14 -5.07
N VAL A 186 10.30 -7.88 -5.13
CA VAL A 186 10.64 -7.22 -6.40
C VAL A 186 11.94 -7.73 -6.99
N SER A 187 12.79 -8.35 -6.16
CA SER A 187 14.14 -8.82 -6.51
C SER A 187 14.21 -10.32 -6.81
N LYS A 188 13.10 -11.05 -6.68
CA LYS A 188 13.02 -12.48 -7.01
C LYS A 188 12.14 -12.63 -8.25
N ASP A 189 12.65 -13.33 -9.25
CA ASP A 189 11.93 -13.65 -10.48
C ASP A 189 10.73 -14.58 -10.24
#